data_AF-A0A3D4H610-F1
#
_entry.id   AF-A0A3D4H610-F1
#
_cell.length_a   1.000
_cell.length_b   1.000
_cell.length_c   1.000
_cell.angle_alpha   90.00
_cell.angle_beta   90.00
_cell.angle_gamma   90.00
#
_symmetry.space_group_name_H-M   'P 1'
#
loop_
_entity.id
_entity.type
_entity.pdbx_description
1 polymer ?
#
loop_
_entity_poly.entity_id
_entity_poly.type
_entity_poly.pdbx_seq_one_letter_code
_entity_poly.pdbx_strand_id
1 'polypeptide(L)'
;MIGVLFDWDGIVIDSSRQHEESWDLLAEEEGLPLFEGHFKIGFGKRNELIIRTILNWTDDPKEARRLGNRKEVHYRAIIRRDGIAFLPGLSKFVKSLQTEHIPYAIGSSTPIENIECVLNL
;
A
#
# COMPACT_ATOMS: atom_id res chain seq x y z
N MET A 1 -22.24 15.29 -10.94
CA MET A 1 -21.31 14.32 -10.32
C MET A 1 -21.96 13.83 -9.03
N ILE A 2 -22.01 12.52 -8.77
CA ILE A 2 -22.76 11.95 -7.62
C ILE A 2 -21.85 11.73 -6.38
N GLY A 3 -20.52 11.69 -6.57
CA GLY A 3 -19.52 11.63 -5.50
C GLY A 3 -18.15 11.23 -6.05
N VAL A 4 -17.12 11.27 -5.21
CA VAL A 4 -15.74 10.84 -5.55
C VAL A 4 -15.28 9.74 -4.57
N LEU A 5 -14.75 8.64 -5.10
CA LEU A 5 -14.07 7.61 -4.31
C LEU A 5 -12.58 7.63 -4.61
N PHE A 6 -11.77 7.85 -3.58
CA PHE A 6 -10.32 7.85 -3.67
C PHE A 6 -9.77 6.46 -3.33
N ASP A 7 -8.79 6.00 -4.09
CA ASP A 7 -7.86 4.97 -3.59
C ASP A 7 -6.86 5.62 -2.61
N TRP A 8 -6.20 4.80 -1.79
CA TRP A 8 -5.23 5.27 -0.80
C TRP A 8 -3.81 5.35 -1.38
N ASP A 9 -3.26 4.19 -1.75
CA ASP A 9 -1.88 4.06 -2.20
C ASP A 9 -1.72 4.60 -3.63
N GLY A 10 -0.78 5.54 -3.83
CA GLY A 10 -0.54 6.16 -5.13
C GLY A 10 -1.62 7.15 -5.58
N ILE A 11 -2.61 7.46 -4.74
CA ILE A 11 -3.63 8.50 -5.00
C ILE A 11 -3.73 9.50 -3.83
N VAL A 12 -3.86 9.03 -2.59
CA VAL A 12 -3.82 9.90 -1.40
C VAL A 12 -2.38 10.10 -0.94
N ILE A 13 -1.60 9.03 -0.87
CA ILE A 13 -0.20 9.05 -0.45
C ILE A 13 0.75 8.55 -1.55
N ASP A 14 1.96 9.08 -1.57
CA ASP A 14 3.05 8.55 -2.39
C ASP A 14 3.79 7.45 -1.62
N SER A 15 3.23 6.23 -1.67
CA SER A 15 3.68 5.06 -0.91
C SER A 15 4.44 4.02 -1.75
N SER A 16 4.62 4.27 -3.04
CA SER A 16 5.16 3.28 -3.98
C SER A 16 6.53 2.73 -3.55
N ARG A 17 7.47 3.62 -3.22
CA ARG A 17 8.82 3.26 -2.77
C ARG A 17 8.81 2.43 -1.48
N GLN A 18 7.97 2.79 -0.51
CA GLN A 18 7.87 2.09 0.76
C GLN A 18 7.29 0.68 0.58
N HIS A 19 6.34 0.51 -0.35
CA HIS A 19 5.86 -0.82 -0.69
C HIS A 19 6.93 -1.67 -1.38
N GLU A 20 7.65 -1.13 -2.36
CA GLU A 20 8.72 -1.84 -3.06
C GLU A 20 9.81 -2.28 -2.08
N GLU A 21 10.32 -1.35 -1.26
CA GLU A 21 11.34 -1.64 -0.24
C GLU A 21 10.86 -2.70 0.78
N SER A 22 9.57 -2.68 1.17
CA SER A 22 9.04 -3.70 2.09
C SER A 22 8.97 -5.10 1.50
N TRP A 23 8.86 -5.24 0.17
CA TRP A 23 8.98 -6.53 -0.51
C TRP A 23 10.43 -6.99 -0.57
N ASP A 24 11.36 -6.09 -0.87
CA ASP A 24 12.80 -6.38 -0.88
C ASP A 24 13.27 -6.90 0.49
N LEU A 25 12.89 -6.21 1.57
CA LEU A 25 13.21 -6.63 2.94
C LEU A 25 12.60 -7.98 3.31
N LEU A 26 11.35 -8.24 2.90
CA LEU A 26 10.72 -9.55 3.16
C LEU A 26 11.43 -10.66 2.39
N ALA A 27 11.77 -10.42 1.12
CA ALA A 27 12.45 -11.39 0.27
C ALA A 27 13.83 -11.75 0.82
N GLU A 28 14.59 -10.75 1.28
CA GLU A 28 15.88 -10.95 1.95
C GLU A 28 15.72 -11.74 3.26
N GLU A 29 14.76 -11.37 4.11
CA GLU A 29 14.50 -12.03 5.40
C GLU A 29 14.13 -13.51 5.24
N GLU A 30 13.30 -13.84 4.25
CA GLU A 30 12.77 -15.19 4.04
C GLU A 30 13.63 -16.02 3.06
N GLY A 31 14.66 -15.42 2.47
CA GLY A 31 15.49 -16.07 1.45
C GLY A 31 14.72 -16.41 0.17
N LEU A 32 13.72 -15.61 -0.19
CA LEU A 32 12.83 -15.82 -1.33
C LEU A 32 13.22 -14.92 -2.52
N PRO A 33 13.15 -15.41 -3.76
CA PRO A 33 13.57 -14.64 -4.92
C PRO A 33 12.55 -13.58 -5.32
N LEU A 34 13.03 -12.41 -5.74
CA LEU A 34 12.26 -11.42 -6.47
C LEU A 34 12.78 -11.29 -7.89
N PHE A 35 11.88 -11.18 -8.87
CA PHE A 35 12.23 -10.92 -10.26
C PHE A 35 12.02 -9.45 -10.62
N GLU A 36 12.71 -8.99 -11.67
CA GLU A 36 12.61 -7.62 -12.14
C GLU A 36 11.18 -7.27 -12.56
N GLY A 37 10.68 -6.12 -12.10
CA GLY A 37 9.32 -5.66 -12.43
C GLY A 37 8.20 -6.36 -11.65
N HIS A 38 8.50 -7.26 -10.71
CA HIS A 38 7.49 -7.88 -9.84
C HIS A 38 6.60 -6.83 -9.16
N PHE A 39 7.21 -5.73 -8.71
CA PHE A 39 6.54 -4.66 -8.00
C PHE A 39 5.48 -3.99 -8.89
N LYS A 40 5.85 -3.62 -10.12
CA LYS A 40 4.94 -2.99 -11.08
C LYS A 40 3.72 -3.87 -11.41
N ILE A 41 3.90 -5.18 -11.45
CA ILE A 41 2.80 -6.14 -11.70
C ILE A 41 1.90 -6.28 -10.46
N GLY A 42 2.48 -6.23 -9.27
CA GLY A 42 1.77 -6.44 -8.00
C GLY A 42 1.14 -5.20 -7.38
N PHE A 43 1.65 -3.99 -7.65
CA PHE A 43 1.27 -2.79 -6.92
C PHE A 43 -0.25 -2.50 -6.98
N GLY A 44 -0.84 -2.17 -5.83
CA GLY A 44 -2.28 -1.99 -5.65
C GLY A 44 -3.10 -3.28 -5.49
N LYS A 45 -2.47 -4.46 -5.50
CA LYS A 45 -3.15 -5.75 -5.26
C LYS A 45 -2.94 -6.21 -3.82
N ARG A 46 -3.82 -7.11 -3.35
CA ARG A 46 -3.68 -7.77 -2.05
C ARG A 46 -2.41 -8.62 -1.99
N ASN A 47 -1.71 -8.57 -0.85
CA ASN A 47 -0.45 -9.29 -0.64
C ASN A 47 -0.58 -10.80 -0.92
N GLU A 48 -1.67 -11.44 -0.49
CA GLU A 48 -1.85 -12.88 -0.68
C GLU A 48 -2.01 -13.25 -2.16
N LEU A 49 -2.57 -12.36 -2.98
CA LEU A 49 -2.63 -12.55 -4.42
C LEU A 49 -1.22 -12.41 -5.01
N ILE A 50 -0.48 -11.37 -4.63
CA ILE A 50 0.90 -11.16 -5.09
C ILE A 50 1.76 -12.38 -4.76
N ILE A 51 1.74 -12.82 -3.50
CA ILE A 51 2.55 -13.94 -3.01
C ILE A 51 2.22 -15.25 -3.74
N ARG A 52 0.93 -15.56 -3.91
CA ARG A 52 0.48 -16.85 -4.45
C ARG A 52 0.49 -16.92 -5.97
N THR A 53 0.25 -15.80 -6.67
CA THR A 53 0.02 -15.81 -8.12
C THR A 53 1.05 -15.04 -8.93
N ILE A 54 1.75 -14.08 -8.33
CA ILE A 54 2.78 -13.28 -9.03
C ILE A 54 4.17 -13.78 -8.66
N LEU A 55 4.46 -13.85 -7.36
CA LEU A 55 5.76 -14.28 -6.84
C LEU A 55 5.88 -15.81 -6.75
N ASN A 56 4.75 -16.50 -6.61
CA ASN A 56 4.67 -17.96 -6.48
C ASN A 56 5.57 -18.51 -5.36
N TRP A 57 5.63 -17.79 -4.23
CA TRP A 57 6.44 -18.19 -3.07
C TRP A 57 5.80 -19.32 -2.27
N THR A 58 4.48 -19.41 -2.28
CA THR A 58 3.72 -20.47 -1.62
C THR A 58 2.29 -20.52 -2.18
N ASP A 59 1.66 -21.70 -2.14
CA ASP A 59 0.24 -21.89 -2.42
C ASP A 59 -0.63 -21.94 -1.15
N ASP A 60 -0.01 -22.17 0.02
CA ASP A 60 -0.68 -22.24 1.33
C ASP A 60 -1.25 -20.86 1.72
N PRO A 61 -2.58 -20.74 1.86
CA PRO A 61 -3.21 -19.49 2.29
C PRO A 61 -2.75 -19.00 3.67
N LYS A 62 -2.37 -19.89 4.59
CA LYS A 62 -1.89 -19.48 5.92
C LYS A 62 -0.51 -18.84 5.83
N GLU A 63 0.38 -19.45 5.06
CA GLU A 63 1.72 -18.93 4.87
C GLU A 63 1.72 -17.62 4.08
N ALA A 64 0.89 -17.52 3.03
CA ALA A 64 0.72 -16.27 2.29
C ALA A 64 0.24 -15.12 3.19
N ARG A 65 -0.65 -15.39 4.16
CA ARG A 65 -1.07 -14.39 5.16
C ARG A 65 0.05 -14.03 6.12
N ARG A 66 0.85 -15.01 6.59
CA ARG A 66 2.00 -14.75 7.47
C ARG A 66 2.99 -13.80 6.80
N LEU A 67 3.38 -14.12 5.56
CA LEU A 67 4.28 -13.33 4.74
C LEU A 67 3.70 -11.94 4.45
N GLY A 68 2.43 -11.86 4.04
CA GLY A 68 1.73 -10.59 3.82
C GLY A 68 1.75 -9.69 5.06
N ASN A 69 1.42 -10.24 6.23
CA ASN A 69 1.48 -9.49 7.49
C ASN A 69 2.90 -9.06 7.85
N ARG A 70 3.90 -9.90 7.57
CA ARG A 70 5.31 -9.57 7.83
C ARG A 70 5.80 -8.42 6.94
N LYS A 71 5.48 -8.43 5.65
CA LYS A 71 5.71 -7.30 4.74
C LYS A 71 5.10 -6.01 5.28
N GLU A 72 3.90 -6.05 5.86
CA GLU A 72 3.28 -4.85 6.42
C GLU A 72 3.95 -4.32 7.69
N VAL A 73 4.63 -5.19 8.46
CA VAL A 73 5.49 -4.74 9.55
C VAL A 73 6.68 -3.93 9.00
N HIS A 74 7.32 -4.42 7.94
CA HIS A 74 8.41 -3.70 7.26
C HIS A 74 7.92 -2.36 6.69
N TYR A 75 6.79 -2.37 5.98
CA TYR A 75 6.18 -1.16 5.43
C TYR A 75 5.97 -0.07 6.49
N ARG A 76 5.37 -0.42 7.63
CA ARG A 76 5.17 0.54 8.74
C ARG A 76 6.48 0.99 9.38
N ALA A 77 7.50 0.12 9.45
CA ALA A 77 8.81 0.50 9.94
C ALA A 77 9.48 1.53 9.01
N ILE A 78 9.41 1.33 7.70
CA ILE A 78 9.92 2.26 6.68
C ILE A 78 9.20 3.61 6.78
N ILE A 79 7.88 3.60 6.90
CA ILE A 79 7.09 4.84 7.08
C ILE A 79 7.57 5.63 8.31
N ARG A 80 7.77 4.97 9.45
CA ARG A 80 8.25 5.65 10.67
C ARG A 80 9.68 6.14 10.55
N ARG A 81 10.52 5.44 9.77
CA ARG A 81 11.93 5.78 9.55
C ARG A 81 12.07 7.00 8.65
N ASP A 82 11.34 7.03 7.53
CA ASP A 82 11.56 7.98 6.44
C ASP A 82 10.45 9.03 6.29
N GLY A 83 9.31 8.81 6.94
CA GLY A 83 8.07 9.53 6.68
C GLY A 83 7.38 9.12 5.37
N ILE A 84 6.28 9.80 5.09
CA ILE A 84 5.50 9.64 3.86
C ILE A 84 4.83 10.96 3.50
N ALA A 85 4.63 11.19 2.20
CA ALA A 85 4.01 12.41 1.70
C ALA A 85 2.62 12.14 1.13
N PHE A 86 1.70 13.08 1.34
CA PHE A 86 0.48 13.16 0.55
C PHE A 86 0.80 13.63 -0.87
N LEU A 87 0.07 13.12 -1.86
CA LEU A 87 0.30 13.49 -3.24
C LEU A 87 0.00 14.98 -3.51
N PRO A 88 0.83 15.66 -4.33
CA PRO A 88 0.61 17.05 -4.69
C PRO A 88 -0.78 17.27 -5.29
N GLY A 89 -1.45 18.34 -4.85
CA GLY A 89 -2.77 18.71 -5.36
C GLY A 89 -3.96 18.05 -4.65
N LEU A 90 -3.75 17.00 -3.84
CA LEU A 90 -4.82 16.34 -3.07
C LEU A 90 -5.61 17.34 -2.22
N SER A 91 -4.91 18.13 -1.40
CA SER A 91 -5.55 19.12 -0.52
C SER A 91 -6.38 20.15 -1.30
N LYS A 92 -5.87 20.60 -2.46
CA LYS A 92 -6.60 21.55 -3.32
C LYS A 92 -7.86 20.90 -3.90
N PHE A 93 -7.75 19.66 -4.35
CA PHE A 93 -8.88 18.94 -4.93
C PHE A 93 -9.96 18.65 -3.89
N VAL A 94 -9.60 18.14 -2.71
CA VAL A 94 -10.54 17.92 -1.60
C VAL A 94 -11.26 19.21 -1.20
N LYS A 95 -10.54 20.35 -1.11
CA LYS A 95 -11.16 21.67 -0.85
C LYS A 95 -12.18 22.08 -1.92
N SER A 96 -11.92 21.76 -3.19
CA SER A 96 -12.89 22.04 -4.26
C SER A 96 -14.15 21.19 -4.13
N LEU A 97 -14.01 19.91 -3.78
CA LEU A 97 -15.17 19.03 -3.54
C LEU A 97 -16.02 19.53 -2.37
N GLN A 98 -15.38 19.99 -1.30
CA GLN A 98 -16.07 20.60 -0.15
C GLN A 98 -16.84 21.86 -0.55
N THR A 99 -16.22 22.74 -1.33
CA THR A 99 -16.85 24.00 -1.80
C THR A 99 -18.09 23.72 -2.65
N GLU A 100 -18.01 22.70 -3.51
CA GLU A 100 -19.10 22.29 -4.41
C GLU A 100 -20.10 21.32 -3.74
N HIS A 101 -19.95 21.03 -2.44
CA HIS A 101 -20.79 20.10 -1.70
C HIS A 101 -20.86 18.68 -2.32
N ILE A 102 -19.77 18.25 -2.96
CA ILE A 102 -19.67 16.92 -3.57
C ILE A 102 -19.17 15.93 -2.50
N PRO A 103 -19.92 14.85 -2.20
CA PRO A 103 -19.50 13.87 -1.21
C PRO A 103 -18.28 13.07 -1.70
N TYR A 104 -17.41 12.70 -0.77
CA TYR A 104 -16.24 11.89 -1.07
C TYR A 104 -15.89 10.90 0.03
N ALA A 105 -15.22 9.81 -0.34
CA ALA A 105 -14.76 8.75 0.56
C ALA A 105 -13.45 8.14 0.07
N ILE A 106 -12.79 7.37 0.93
CA ILE A 106 -11.63 6.54 0.59
C ILE A 106 -12.10 5.08 0.55
N GLY A 107 -11.75 4.36 -0.52
CA GLY A 107 -11.90 2.91 -0.61
C GLY A 107 -10.51 2.30 -0.82
N SER A 108 -10.06 1.46 0.10
CA SER A 108 -8.71 0.91 0.06
C SER A 108 -8.67 -0.57 0.46
N SER A 109 -7.68 -1.28 -0.08
CA SER A 109 -7.29 -2.64 0.35
C SER A 109 -6.16 -2.64 1.39
N THR A 110 -5.60 -1.46 1.69
CA THR A 110 -4.58 -1.25 2.72
C THR A 110 -5.14 -1.64 4.10
N PRO A 111 -4.40 -2.45 4.90
CA PRO A 111 -4.78 -2.73 6.28
C PRO A 111 -4.97 -1.45 7.10
N ILE A 112 -5.93 -1.45 8.03
CA ILE A 112 -6.25 -0.25 8.81
C ILE A 112 -5.06 0.25 9.63
N GLU A 113 -4.23 -0.67 10.12
CA GLU A 113 -3.03 -0.38 10.90
C GLU A 113 -1.98 0.41 10.11
N ASN A 114 -1.96 0.25 8.79
CA ASN A 114 -1.09 1.04 7.91
C ASN A 114 -1.62 2.45 7.73
N ILE A 115 -2.94 2.62 7.57
CA ILE A 115 -3.57 3.94 7.50
C ILE A 115 -3.34 4.68 8.81
N GLU A 116 -3.59 4.03 9.95
CA GLU A 116 -3.30 4.59 11.28
C GLU A 116 -1.82 4.92 11.47
N CYS A 117 -0.91 4.09 10.95
CA CYS A 117 0.51 4.39 11.00
C CYS A 117 0.84 5.72 10.32
N VAL A 118 0.23 6.00 9.16
CA VAL A 118 0.43 7.25 8.42
C VAL A 118 -0.24 8.43 9.13
N LEU A 119 -1.46 8.25 9.64
CA LEU A 119 -2.22 9.32 10.31
C LEU A 119 -1.62 9.73 11.67
N ASN A 120 -0.80 8.87 12.28
CA ASN A 120 -0.14 9.10 13.56
C ASN A 120 1.36 9.45 13.44
N LEU A 121 1.85 9.75 12.23
CA LEU A 121 3.17 10.35 12.03
C LEU A 121 3.19 11.79 12.56
#